data_AF-G5J0A7-F1
#
_entry.id   AF-G5J0A7-F1
#
_cell.length_a   1.000
_cell.length_b   1.000
_cell.length_c   1.000
_cell.angle_alpha   90.00
_cell.angle_beta   90.00
_cell.angle_gamma   90.00
#
_symmetry.space_group_name_H-M   'P 1'
#
loop_
_entity.id
_entity.type
_entity.pdbx_description
1 polymer ?
#
loop_
_entity_poly.entity_id
_entity_poly.type
_entity_poly.pdbx_seq_one_letter_code
_entity_poly.pdbx_strand_id
1 'polypeptide(L)'
;MFGLNQRSPLITFLSSLVLIVLLSWGLIGCSDGLEAFSQDQETSKLTVTTSKLTEVAPPTVIQELKEILAQYHPQVAIISPKPQQMFSETSVPVQLEVKDYPLFKDEKLGLGPNLHLFVDNKPYQTVYNVDEPIILEDLSPGTHTIRVFASRPWHESFKNEGAYAETTFSVFTETEDNSPSASLPLLTYSQPQGSYGAEPIMLDFYLTNAPLHLVAQSDPNDDIVDWRIKATINGENFLIDTWQPIYLQGFEPGENWVQLEFIDEQGQEVSNTFNDTVRVITYEPLGEDTLSQLLRGELSLDMARSIVDPNYVYTLEPLPSEEETPSETIEEIIENETEPQESVEIIEIETETQESAETMEMEEKALDTVETIEPEAQNLESEMETVTQPMAEEERDLGDITLDD
;
A
#
# COMPACT_ATOMS: atom_id res chain seq x y z
N MET A 1 4.26 17.66 -75.31
CA MET A 1 3.98 19.04 -75.76
C MET A 1 4.03 19.94 -74.54
N PHE A 2 5.07 20.75 -74.42
CA PHE A 2 5.19 21.79 -73.39
C PHE A 2 4.26 22.96 -73.75
N GLY A 3 3.37 23.32 -72.83
CA GLY A 3 2.53 24.52 -72.93
C GLY A 3 2.82 25.46 -71.75
N LEU A 4 3.76 26.38 -71.95
CA LEU A 4 3.96 27.55 -71.08
C LEU A 4 2.77 28.48 -71.30
N ASN A 5 1.99 28.74 -70.24
CA ASN A 5 0.99 29.80 -70.26
C ASN A 5 1.42 30.93 -69.30
N GLN A 6 1.77 32.07 -69.89
CA GLN A 6 2.10 33.31 -69.20
C GLN A 6 0.88 33.80 -68.40
N ARG A 7 1.02 33.96 -67.09
CA ARG A 7 0.06 34.71 -66.28
C ARG A 7 0.52 36.16 -66.14
N SER A 8 -0.37 37.07 -66.51
CA SER A 8 -0.21 38.52 -66.57
C SER A 8 0.05 39.17 -65.19
N PRO A 9 0.88 40.23 -65.10
CA PRO A 9 1.23 40.91 -63.85
C PRO A 9 0.11 41.78 -63.23
N LEU A 10 -1.09 41.79 -63.82
CA LEU A 10 -2.24 42.56 -63.32
C LEU A 10 -3.02 41.85 -62.20
N ILE A 11 -2.86 40.53 -62.04
CA ILE A 11 -3.60 39.73 -61.05
C ILE A 11 -2.89 39.72 -59.68
N THR A 12 -1.57 39.88 -59.65
CA THR A 12 -0.79 39.99 -58.40
C THR A 12 -0.93 41.35 -57.73
N PHE A 13 -1.28 42.41 -58.49
CA PHE A 13 -1.49 43.75 -57.92
C PHE A 13 -2.86 43.91 -57.26
N LEU A 14 -3.87 43.17 -57.73
CA LEU A 14 -5.22 43.18 -57.12
C LEU A 14 -5.30 42.36 -55.83
N SER A 15 -4.52 41.29 -55.66
CA SER A 15 -4.54 40.49 -54.42
C SER A 15 -3.82 41.17 -53.25
N SER A 16 -2.86 42.06 -53.54
CA SER A 16 -2.14 42.82 -52.51
C SER A 16 -2.95 44.00 -51.95
N LEU A 17 -3.88 44.58 -52.75
CA LEU A 17 -4.75 45.67 -52.31
C LEU A 17 -5.89 45.19 -51.38
N VAL A 18 -6.36 43.95 -51.57
CA VAL A 18 -7.42 43.34 -50.74
C VAL A 18 -6.90 42.97 -49.34
N LEU A 19 -5.61 42.66 -49.19
CA LEU A 19 -5.01 42.34 -47.90
C LEU A 19 -4.79 43.56 -46.99
N ILE A 20 -4.64 44.76 -47.57
CA ILE A 20 -4.44 46.01 -46.81
C ILE A 20 -5.77 46.60 -46.34
N VAL A 21 -6.86 46.42 -47.09
CA VAL A 21 -8.20 46.87 -46.69
C VAL A 21 -8.80 46.01 -45.57
N LEU A 22 -8.43 44.72 -45.48
CA LEU A 22 -8.86 43.84 -44.39
C LEU A 22 -8.10 44.04 -43.07
N LEU A 23 -6.93 44.70 -43.09
CA LEU A 23 -6.18 45.04 -41.86
C LEU A 23 -6.60 46.38 -41.21
N SER A 24 -7.47 47.16 -41.84
CA SER A 24 -7.88 48.50 -41.36
C SER A 24 -9.25 48.57 -40.68
N TRP A 25 -9.92 47.43 -40.41
CA TRP A 25 -11.24 47.41 -39.75
C TRP A 25 -11.27 46.98 -38.27
N GLY A 26 -10.12 46.99 -37.59
CA GLY A 26 -10.02 46.57 -36.18
C GLY A 26 -9.99 47.68 -35.10
N LEU A 27 -10.15 48.97 -35.45
CA LEU A 27 -10.02 50.07 -34.46
C LEU A 27 -11.24 51.01 -34.46
N ILE A 28 -12.35 50.52 -33.93
CA ILE A 28 -13.43 51.29 -33.30
C ILE A 28 -13.81 50.45 -32.08
N GLY A 29 -13.54 50.82 -30.82
CA GLY A 29 -13.69 52.15 -30.24
C GLY A 29 -15.09 52.30 -29.63
N CYS A 30 -15.51 51.39 -28.76
CA CYS A 30 -16.67 51.59 -27.90
C CYS A 30 -16.20 52.12 -26.54
N SER A 31 -16.37 53.43 -26.37
CA SER A 31 -16.53 54.06 -25.07
C SER A 31 -17.97 53.86 -24.61
N ASP A 32 -18.19 53.25 -23.45
CA ASP A 32 -19.20 53.70 -22.49
C ASP A 32 -19.13 52.87 -21.19
N GLY A 33 -19.27 53.57 -20.07
CA GLY A 33 -19.75 53.02 -18.81
C GLY A 33 -18.71 52.30 -17.92
N LEU A 34 -17.86 53.06 -17.23
CA LEU A 34 -17.29 52.60 -15.96
C LEU A 34 -18.38 52.63 -14.89
N GLU A 35 -19.13 51.53 -14.75
CA GLU A 35 -19.69 51.14 -13.45
C GLU A 35 -18.68 50.20 -12.78
N ALA A 36 -18.12 50.67 -11.67
CA ALA A 36 -17.25 49.88 -10.82
C ALA A 36 -18.07 48.79 -10.13
N PHE A 37 -18.18 47.63 -10.78
CA PHE A 37 -18.38 46.38 -10.06
C PHE A 37 -17.03 45.98 -9.46
N SER A 38 -16.83 46.37 -8.19
CA SER A 38 -15.88 45.68 -7.32
C SER A 38 -16.42 44.27 -7.10
N GLN A 39 -16.12 43.38 -8.05
CA GLN A 39 -16.12 41.96 -7.75
C GLN A 39 -14.89 41.77 -6.87
N ASP A 40 -15.14 41.64 -5.56
CA ASP A 40 -14.17 41.06 -4.64
C ASP A 40 -13.76 39.71 -5.23
N GLN A 41 -12.67 39.73 -6.01
CA GLN A 41 -11.85 38.56 -6.10
C GLN A 41 -11.33 38.37 -4.69
N GLU A 42 -12.01 37.52 -3.95
CA GLU A 42 -11.32 36.69 -2.98
C GLU A 42 -10.19 36.02 -3.77
N THR A 43 -9.05 36.68 -3.80
CA THR A 43 -7.76 36.03 -3.83
C THR A 43 -7.86 35.02 -2.71
N SER A 44 -8.17 33.77 -3.07
CA SER A 44 -7.93 32.62 -2.24
C SER A 44 -6.49 32.81 -1.79
N LYS A 45 -6.36 33.28 -0.54
CA LYS A 45 -5.10 33.25 0.16
C LYS A 45 -4.81 31.76 0.16
N LEU A 46 -3.94 31.33 -0.75
CA LEU A 46 -3.20 30.11 -0.57
C LEU A 46 -2.53 30.31 0.78
N THR A 47 -3.18 29.75 1.80
CA THR A 47 -2.56 29.49 3.08
C THR A 47 -1.30 28.77 2.71
N VAL A 48 -0.16 29.43 2.88
CA VAL A 48 1.12 28.74 2.92
C VAL A 48 1.03 27.88 4.17
N THR A 49 0.41 26.71 4.03
CA THR A 49 0.58 25.63 4.95
C THR A 49 2.06 25.33 4.86
N THR A 50 2.82 25.75 5.87
CA THR A 50 4.16 25.21 6.09
C THR A 50 3.98 23.70 6.11
N SER A 51 4.44 23.03 5.06
CA SER A 51 4.44 21.57 4.97
C SER A 51 5.11 21.03 6.22
N LYS A 52 4.39 20.23 7.00
CA LYS A 52 5.01 19.51 8.13
C LYS A 52 5.80 18.34 7.58
N LEU A 53 5.35 17.79 6.46
CA LEU A 53 6.01 16.68 5.82
C LEU A 53 7.25 17.16 5.08
N THR A 54 8.33 16.41 5.25
CA THR A 54 9.60 16.65 4.56
C THR A 54 10.12 15.33 4.01
N GLU A 55 10.49 15.33 2.73
CA GLU A 55 11.23 14.22 2.14
C GLU A 55 12.67 14.20 2.66
N VAL A 56 13.12 13.04 3.10
CA VAL A 56 14.47 12.80 3.60
C VAL A 56 15.13 11.64 2.87
N ALA A 57 16.45 11.51 3.00
CA ALA A 57 17.15 10.35 2.48
C ALA A 57 16.76 9.07 3.23
N PRO A 58 16.80 7.89 2.57
CA PRO A 58 16.67 6.61 3.26
C PRO A 58 17.71 6.46 4.38
N PRO A 59 17.41 5.78 5.50
CA PRO A 59 18.39 5.52 6.54
C PRO A 59 19.64 4.79 6.02
N THR A 60 20.83 5.07 6.57
CA THR A 60 22.11 4.53 6.08
C THR A 60 22.11 2.99 6.03
N VAL A 61 21.61 2.33 7.08
CA VAL A 61 21.54 0.86 7.12
C VAL A 61 20.66 0.31 5.98
N ILE A 62 19.57 1.00 5.64
CA ILE A 62 18.71 0.63 4.51
C ILE A 62 19.48 0.74 3.19
N GLN A 63 20.23 1.82 2.99
CA GLN A 63 21.05 2.01 1.80
C GLN A 63 22.10 0.89 1.66
N GLU A 64 22.80 0.55 2.76
CA GLU A 64 23.81 -0.51 2.76
C GLU A 64 23.21 -1.91 2.51
N LEU A 65 22.06 -2.22 3.10
CA LEU A 65 21.35 -3.48 2.84
C LEU A 65 20.82 -3.54 1.39
N LYS A 66 20.39 -2.41 0.83
CA LYS A 66 19.92 -2.32 -0.56
C LYS A 66 21.03 -2.68 -1.54
N GLU A 67 22.27 -2.25 -1.29
CA GLU A 67 23.43 -2.63 -2.11
C GLU A 67 23.70 -4.14 -2.09
N ILE A 68 23.49 -4.81 -0.96
CA ILE A 68 23.63 -6.28 -0.87
C ILE A 68 22.59 -6.98 -1.76
N LEU A 69 21.36 -6.44 -1.79
CA LEU A 69 20.27 -6.98 -2.59
C LEU A 69 20.33 -6.58 -4.07
N ALA A 70 21.20 -5.65 -4.46
CA ALA A 70 21.31 -5.16 -5.85
C ALA A 70 21.75 -6.24 -6.85
N GLN A 71 22.28 -7.36 -6.38
CA GLN A 71 22.62 -8.52 -7.21
C GLN A 71 21.38 -9.25 -7.76
N TYR A 72 20.23 -9.15 -7.09
CA TYR A 72 19.01 -9.88 -7.43
C TYR A 72 18.15 -9.12 -8.44
N HIS A 73 17.61 -9.85 -9.40
CA HIS A 73 16.64 -9.37 -10.39
C HIS A 73 15.38 -10.24 -10.35
N PRO A 74 14.54 -10.10 -9.31
CA PRO A 74 13.41 -10.99 -9.07
C PRO A 74 12.52 -11.15 -10.30
N GLN A 75 12.12 -12.40 -10.57
CA GLN A 75 11.12 -12.74 -11.59
C GLN A 75 9.93 -13.39 -10.89
N VAL A 76 8.78 -12.72 -10.89
CA VAL A 76 7.55 -13.13 -10.24
C VAL A 76 6.56 -13.61 -11.30
N ALA A 77 5.93 -14.76 -11.05
CA ALA A 77 4.85 -15.26 -11.89
C ALA A 77 3.70 -15.78 -11.04
N ILE A 78 2.48 -15.58 -11.55
CA ILE A 78 1.26 -16.18 -11.01
C ILE A 78 0.95 -17.41 -11.87
N ILE A 79 1.06 -18.59 -11.28
CA ILE A 79 0.78 -19.88 -11.95
C ILE A 79 -0.72 -20.21 -11.87
N SER A 80 -1.35 -19.88 -10.75
CA SER A 80 -2.78 -19.98 -10.50
C SER A 80 -3.22 -18.81 -9.61
N PRO A 81 -4.39 -18.19 -9.83
CA PRO A 81 -5.36 -18.49 -10.89
C PRO A 81 -4.87 -18.10 -12.30
N LYS A 82 -5.38 -18.80 -13.31
CA LYS A 82 -5.14 -18.42 -14.71
C LYS A 82 -5.94 -17.17 -15.08
N PRO A 83 -5.49 -16.40 -16.09
CA PRO A 83 -6.27 -15.29 -16.62
C PRO A 83 -7.69 -15.75 -17.01
N GLN A 84 -8.69 -14.99 -16.55
CA GLN A 84 -10.12 -15.20 -16.77
C GLN A 84 -10.63 -16.57 -16.29
N GLN A 85 -9.94 -17.22 -15.35
CA GLN A 85 -10.42 -18.45 -14.74
C GLN A 85 -11.67 -18.19 -13.90
N MET A 86 -12.67 -19.07 -14.00
CA MET A 86 -13.88 -19.02 -13.19
C MET A 86 -13.86 -20.10 -12.11
N PHE A 87 -14.11 -19.70 -10.86
CA PHE A 87 -14.26 -20.58 -9.71
C PHE A 87 -15.72 -20.68 -9.28
N SER A 88 -16.11 -21.82 -8.74
CA SER A 88 -17.44 -22.06 -8.16
C SER A 88 -17.43 -22.06 -6.63
N GLU A 89 -16.34 -21.60 -6.02
CA GLU A 89 -16.12 -21.54 -4.58
C GLU A 89 -15.53 -20.17 -4.24
N THR A 90 -15.80 -19.68 -3.03
CA THR A 90 -15.29 -18.40 -2.51
C THR A 90 -13.85 -18.47 -2.02
N SER A 91 -13.31 -19.68 -1.92
CA SER A 91 -11.92 -19.96 -1.55
C SER A 91 -11.12 -20.26 -2.80
N VAL A 92 -10.09 -19.46 -3.10
CA VAL A 92 -9.32 -19.57 -4.33
C VAL A 92 -7.84 -19.85 -4.02
N PRO A 93 -7.28 -20.99 -4.48
CA PRO A 93 -5.87 -21.28 -4.31
C PRO A 93 -5.02 -20.42 -5.24
N VAL A 94 -4.00 -19.80 -4.67
CA VAL A 94 -2.98 -19.03 -5.38
C VAL A 94 -1.68 -19.81 -5.38
N GLN A 95 -1.07 -19.91 -6.56
CA GLN A 95 0.24 -20.50 -6.74
C GLN A 95 1.15 -19.47 -7.40
N LEU A 96 2.24 -19.14 -6.73
CA LEU A 96 3.23 -18.18 -7.19
C LEU A 96 4.53 -18.91 -7.52
N GLU A 97 5.29 -18.36 -8.46
CA GLU A 97 6.67 -18.75 -8.72
C GLU A 97 7.54 -17.50 -8.59
N VAL A 98 8.71 -17.65 -7.96
CA VAL A 98 9.73 -16.61 -7.87
C VAL A 98 11.08 -17.18 -8.30
N LYS A 99 11.82 -16.43 -9.11
CA LYS A 99 13.19 -16.76 -9.51
C LYS A 99 14.12 -15.58 -9.20
N ASP A 100 15.39 -15.90 -9.00
CA ASP A 100 16.46 -14.93 -8.73
C ASP A 100 16.19 -14.03 -7.51
N TYR A 101 15.44 -14.53 -6.53
CA TYR A 101 15.18 -13.84 -5.28
C TYR A 101 14.93 -14.84 -4.14
N PRO A 102 15.78 -14.88 -3.10
CA PRO A 102 15.66 -15.87 -2.04
C PRO A 102 14.60 -15.43 -1.04
N LEU A 103 13.37 -15.96 -1.14
CA LEU A 103 12.34 -15.68 -0.13
C LEU A 103 12.63 -16.42 1.17
N PHE A 104 12.62 -15.69 2.28
CA PHE A 104 12.69 -16.23 3.63
C PHE A 104 12.33 -15.14 4.65
N LYS A 105 12.05 -15.57 5.88
CA LYS A 105 11.84 -14.68 7.03
C LYS A 105 12.88 -14.99 8.09
N ASP A 106 13.67 -14.02 8.49
CA ASP A 106 14.58 -14.18 9.63
C ASP A 106 13.75 -14.45 10.90
N GLU A 107 14.09 -15.50 11.64
CA GLU A 107 13.31 -15.93 12.81
C GLU A 107 13.38 -14.93 13.98
N LYS A 108 14.48 -14.18 14.11
CA LYS A 108 14.72 -13.28 15.25
C LYS A 108 14.18 -11.88 14.98
N LEU A 109 14.46 -11.38 13.78
CA LEU A 109 14.12 -10.03 13.34
C LEU A 109 12.75 -9.98 12.65
N GLY A 110 12.18 -11.13 12.26
CA GLY A 110 10.83 -11.19 11.70
C GLY A 110 10.66 -10.47 10.36
N LEU A 111 11.76 -10.09 9.71
CA LEU A 111 11.81 -9.48 8.38
C LEU A 111 12.60 -10.38 7.44
N GLY A 112 12.41 -10.17 6.14
CA GLY A 112 13.19 -10.87 5.13
C GLY A 112 12.65 -10.63 3.72
N PRO A 113 13.32 -11.12 2.68
CA PRO A 113 12.86 -11.00 1.31
C PRO A 113 11.46 -11.62 1.15
N ASN A 114 10.52 -10.86 0.59
CA ASN A 114 9.11 -11.25 0.52
C ASN A 114 8.46 -10.85 -0.81
N LEU A 115 7.28 -11.41 -1.08
CA LEU A 115 6.35 -10.88 -2.08
C LEU A 115 5.21 -10.14 -1.38
N HIS A 116 4.74 -9.06 -1.98
CA HIS A 116 3.46 -8.46 -1.61
C HIS A 116 2.38 -8.98 -2.56
N LEU A 117 1.34 -9.61 -2.01
CA LEU A 117 0.17 -10.10 -2.73
C LEU A 117 -1.03 -9.20 -2.41
N PHE A 118 -1.54 -8.49 -3.41
CA PHE A 118 -2.74 -7.66 -3.33
C PHE A 118 -3.91 -8.44 -3.92
N VAL A 119 -5.06 -8.39 -3.25
CA VAL A 119 -6.34 -8.86 -3.79
C VAL A 119 -7.23 -7.65 -3.93
N ASP A 120 -7.63 -7.35 -5.15
CA ASP A 120 -8.37 -6.15 -5.50
C ASP A 120 -7.67 -4.90 -4.94
N ASN A 121 -8.41 -3.98 -4.32
CA ASN A 121 -7.84 -2.84 -3.62
C ASN A 121 -7.70 -3.05 -2.10
N LYS A 122 -7.46 -4.28 -1.63
CA LYS A 122 -7.19 -4.55 -0.20
C LYS A 122 -5.71 -4.31 0.15
N PRO A 123 -5.37 -4.07 1.42
CA PRO A 123 -3.99 -4.11 1.92
C PRO A 123 -3.29 -5.41 1.51
N TYR A 124 -1.99 -5.35 1.24
CA TYR A 124 -1.25 -6.53 0.79
C TYR A 124 -1.07 -7.55 1.91
N GLN A 125 -0.98 -8.80 1.50
CA GLN A 125 -0.48 -9.90 2.30
C GLN A 125 1.00 -10.11 2.00
N THR A 126 1.80 -10.40 3.03
CA THR A 126 3.23 -10.68 2.85
C THR A 126 3.44 -12.18 2.69
N VAL A 127 4.10 -12.58 1.60
CA VAL A 127 4.42 -13.98 1.30
C VAL A 127 5.93 -14.19 1.42
N TYR A 128 6.35 -14.97 2.41
CA TYR A 128 7.76 -15.32 2.64
C TYR A 128 8.13 -16.70 2.09
N ASN A 129 7.14 -17.52 1.73
CA ASN A 129 7.34 -18.88 1.24
C ASN A 129 6.27 -19.20 0.19
N VAL A 130 6.68 -19.54 -1.02
CA VAL A 130 5.77 -19.90 -2.13
C VAL A 130 5.51 -21.41 -2.20
N ASP A 131 6.21 -22.22 -1.40
CA ASP A 131 5.95 -23.65 -1.26
C ASP A 131 4.80 -23.94 -0.28
N GLU A 132 4.42 -22.95 0.54
CA GLU A 132 3.25 -23.01 1.40
C GLU A 132 1.95 -22.69 0.63
N PRO A 133 0.82 -23.35 0.93
CA PRO A 133 -0.43 -23.10 0.24
C PRO A 133 -0.95 -21.69 0.57
N ILE A 134 -1.16 -20.88 -0.47
CA ILE A 134 -1.80 -19.57 -0.36
C ILE A 134 -3.26 -19.74 -0.78
N ILE A 135 -4.20 -19.45 0.12
CA ILE A 135 -5.63 -19.53 -0.17
C ILE A 135 -6.26 -18.17 0.12
N LEU A 136 -6.93 -17.61 -0.88
CA LEU A 136 -7.75 -16.42 -0.71
C LEU A 136 -9.13 -16.87 -0.23
N GLU A 137 -9.47 -16.52 1.01
CA GLU A 137 -10.74 -16.88 1.62
C GLU A 137 -11.78 -15.77 1.44
N ASP A 138 -13.05 -16.14 1.57
CA ASP A 138 -14.19 -15.22 1.64
C ASP A 138 -14.27 -14.21 0.47
N LEU A 139 -13.93 -14.65 -0.76
CA LEU A 139 -14.12 -13.84 -1.95
C LEU A 139 -15.61 -13.71 -2.27
N SER A 140 -16.05 -12.48 -2.54
CA SER A 140 -17.41 -12.21 -3.01
C SER A 140 -17.64 -12.80 -4.41
N PRO A 141 -18.88 -13.13 -4.80
CA PRO A 141 -19.18 -13.38 -6.20
C PRO A 141 -18.81 -12.17 -7.08
N GLY A 142 -18.12 -12.39 -8.18
CA GLY A 142 -17.70 -11.35 -9.12
C GLY A 142 -16.27 -11.51 -9.63
N THR A 143 -15.79 -10.49 -10.32
CA THR A 143 -14.43 -10.40 -10.84
C THR A 143 -13.46 -9.88 -9.77
N HIS A 144 -12.27 -10.46 -9.75
CA HIS A 144 -11.19 -10.15 -8.83
C HIS A 144 -9.87 -10.04 -9.59
N THR A 145 -8.99 -9.17 -9.12
CA THR A 145 -7.63 -9.06 -9.66
C THR A 145 -6.63 -9.23 -8.54
N ILE A 146 -5.66 -10.14 -8.72
CA ILE A 146 -4.47 -10.18 -7.87
C ILE A 146 -3.28 -9.54 -8.55
N ARG A 147 -2.50 -8.84 -7.74
CA ARG A 147 -1.25 -8.19 -8.15
C ARG A 147 -0.17 -8.62 -7.18
N VAL A 148 1.01 -8.96 -7.70
CA VAL A 148 2.12 -9.46 -6.90
C VAL A 148 3.39 -8.78 -7.33
N PHE A 149 4.19 -8.32 -6.38
CA PHE A 149 5.57 -7.93 -6.67
C PHE A 149 6.55 -8.34 -5.59
N ALA A 150 7.82 -8.47 -5.97
CA ALA A 150 8.92 -8.72 -5.05
C ALA A 150 9.27 -7.47 -4.24
N SER A 151 9.50 -7.66 -2.94
CA SER A 151 9.75 -6.61 -1.97
C SER A 151 10.93 -6.95 -1.09
N ARG A 152 11.74 -5.94 -0.79
CA ARG A 152 12.86 -6.00 0.16
C ARG A 152 12.35 -6.23 1.59
N PRO A 153 13.22 -6.60 2.54
CA PRO A 153 12.81 -6.87 3.92
C PRO A 153 12.07 -5.73 4.60
N TRP A 154 12.42 -4.48 4.29
CA TRP A 154 11.72 -3.28 4.78
C TRP A 154 10.55 -2.84 3.88
N HIS A 155 10.03 -3.77 3.06
CA HIS A 155 8.87 -3.61 2.20
C HIS A 155 9.01 -2.64 1.02
N GLU A 156 10.23 -2.26 0.65
CA GLU A 156 10.50 -1.51 -0.59
C GLU A 156 10.42 -2.46 -1.80
N SER A 157 9.57 -2.13 -2.76
CA SER A 157 9.38 -2.96 -3.96
C SER A 157 10.56 -2.91 -4.95
N PHE A 158 10.78 -4.02 -5.65
CA PHE A 158 11.70 -4.09 -6.77
C PHE A 158 11.04 -3.56 -8.04
N LYS A 159 11.65 -2.57 -8.71
CA LYS A 159 11.08 -1.94 -9.92
C LYS A 159 11.66 -2.49 -11.25
N ASN A 160 12.35 -3.63 -11.22
CA ASN A 160 12.91 -4.23 -12.44
C ASN A 160 11.84 -4.93 -13.26
N GLU A 161 12.13 -5.12 -14.55
CA GLU A 161 11.31 -5.97 -15.41
C GLU A 161 11.24 -7.40 -14.83
N GLY A 162 10.03 -7.95 -14.79
CA GLY A 162 9.75 -9.27 -14.21
C GLY A 162 9.48 -9.28 -12.72
N ALA A 163 9.71 -8.20 -11.97
CA ALA A 163 9.44 -8.17 -10.53
C ALA A 163 7.95 -8.09 -10.16
N TYR A 164 7.06 -7.98 -11.15
CA TYR A 164 5.61 -7.84 -10.99
C TYR A 164 4.83 -8.84 -11.85
N ALA A 165 3.73 -9.35 -11.30
CA ALA A 165 2.74 -10.14 -12.00
C ALA A 165 1.32 -9.72 -11.62
N GLU A 166 0.38 -9.88 -12.55
CA GLU A 166 -1.04 -9.59 -12.35
C GLU A 166 -1.88 -10.63 -13.09
N THR A 167 -3.04 -10.98 -12.50
CA THR A 167 -4.06 -11.77 -13.19
C THR A 167 -5.44 -11.41 -12.67
N THR A 168 -6.43 -11.51 -13.56
CA THR A 168 -7.85 -11.31 -13.25
C THR A 168 -8.58 -12.62 -13.41
N PHE A 169 -9.44 -12.96 -12.45
CA PHE A 169 -10.25 -14.17 -12.42
C PHE A 169 -11.63 -13.85 -11.83
N SER A 170 -12.54 -14.82 -11.83
CA SER A 170 -13.92 -14.60 -11.37
C SER A 170 -14.41 -15.71 -10.45
N VAL A 171 -15.23 -15.34 -9.47
CA VAL A 171 -15.89 -16.24 -8.52
C VAL A 171 -17.39 -16.23 -8.82
N PHE A 172 -17.95 -17.36 -9.20
CA PHE A 172 -19.34 -17.59 -9.67
C PHE A 172 -19.76 -16.86 -10.96
N THR A 173 -19.39 -15.60 -11.15
CA THR A 173 -19.81 -14.77 -12.28
C THR A 173 -18.82 -13.63 -12.53
N GLU A 174 -18.85 -13.05 -13.72
CA GLU A 174 -18.03 -11.88 -14.07
C GLU A 174 -18.75 -10.58 -13.69
N THR A 175 -17.99 -9.59 -13.21
CA THR A 175 -18.47 -8.23 -12.93
C THR A 175 -17.49 -7.21 -13.51
N GLU A 176 -17.90 -5.94 -13.56
CA GLU A 176 -17.01 -4.85 -14.01
C GLU A 176 -16.06 -4.37 -12.90
N ASP A 177 -16.37 -4.70 -11.63
CA ASP A 177 -15.55 -4.34 -10.47
C ASP A 177 -14.19 -5.05 -10.49
N ASN A 178 -13.18 -4.42 -9.88
CA ASN A 178 -11.83 -4.97 -9.70
C ASN A 178 -11.15 -5.46 -11.00
N SER A 179 -11.60 -4.97 -12.17
CA SER A 179 -11.06 -5.35 -13.47
C SER A 179 -10.29 -4.17 -14.08
N PRO A 180 -8.96 -4.07 -13.87
CA PRO A 180 -8.18 -2.98 -14.45
C PRO A 180 -8.09 -3.10 -15.97
N SER A 181 -8.14 -1.96 -16.65
CA SER A 181 -7.91 -1.93 -18.10
C SER A 181 -6.42 -2.04 -18.41
N ALA A 182 -6.03 -3.07 -19.16
CA ALA A 182 -4.63 -3.29 -19.56
C ALA A 182 -4.10 -2.24 -20.55
N SER A 183 -4.96 -1.43 -21.17
CA SER A 183 -4.56 -0.34 -22.07
C SER A 183 -4.33 0.98 -21.36
N LEU A 184 -4.64 1.07 -20.07
CA LEU A 184 -4.48 2.28 -19.27
C LEU A 184 -3.39 2.08 -18.21
N PRO A 185 -2.69 3.16 -17.82
CA PRO A 185 -1.79 3.11 -16.68
C PRO A 185 -2.52 2.65 -15.42
N LEU A 186 -1.82 1.88 -14.60
CA LEU A 186 -2.33 1.35 -13.35
C LEU A 186 -1.38 1.67 -12.21
N LEU A 187 -1.94 2.23 -11.14
CA LEU A 187 -1.30 2.46 -9.86
C LEU A 187 -1.67 1.35 -8.88
N THR A 188 -0.66 0.81 -8.21
CA THR A 188 -0.83 -0.05 -7.05
C THR A 188 -0.26 0.67 -5.83
N TYR A 189 -1.14 1.10 -4.93
CA TYR A 189 -0.75 1.60 -3.61
C TYR A 189 -0.05 0.46 -2.84
N SER A 190 1.23 0.61 -2.51
CA SER A 190 1.97 -0.38 -1.72
C SER A 190 2.05 0.06 -0.25
N GLN A 191 2.70 1.18 0.01
CA GLN A 191 3.02 1.68 1.35
C GLN A 191 2.77 3.19 1.42
N PRO A 192 2.38 3.72 2.59
CA PRO A 192 2.35 3.05 3.89
C PRO A 192 1.05 2.31 4.22
N GLN A 193 1.10 1.24 5.01
CA GLN A 193 -0.08 0.57 5.57
C GLN A 193 0.15 0.13 7.03
N GLY A 194 -0.92 -0.01 7.81
CA GLY A 194 -0.84 -0.51 9.19
C GLY A 194 -0.25 0.52 10.16
N SER A 195 0.65 0.08 11.04
CA SER A 195 1.23 0.91 12.10
C SER A 195 2.74 1.08 11.93
N TYR A 196 3.25 2.26 12.27
CA TYR A 196 4.67 2.61 12.20
C TYR A 196 5.16 3.13 13.55
N GLY A 197 6.28 2.59 14.02
CA GLY A 197 6.91 2.98 15.29
C GLY A 197 8.06 3.99 15.15
N ALA A 198 8.45 4.31 13.94
CA ALA A 198 9.56 5.21 13.63
C ALA A 198 9.34 5.96 12.32
N GLU A 199 10.07 7.07 12.22
CA GLU A 199 10.28 7.81 10.98
C GLU A 199 11.72 7.60 10.49
N PRO A 200 12.00 7.81 9.20
CA PRO A 200 11.04 8.19 8.15
C PRO A 200 10.11 7.04 7.72
N ILE A 201 8.86 7.37 7.41
CA ILE A 201 7.90 6.43 6.83
C ILE A 201 8.07 6.44 5.31
N MET A 202 8.28 5.25 4.73
CA MET A 202 8.41 5.09 3.29
C MET A 202 7.03 5.07 2.62
N LEU A 203 6.87 5.91 1.61
CA LEU A 203 5.78 5.85 0.64
C LEU A 203 6.31 5.15 -0.61
N ASP A 204 5.66 4.04 -0.98
CA ASP A 204 6.02 3.26 -2.17
C ASP A 204 4.76 2.85 -2.94
N PHE A 205 4.88 2.74 -4.26
CA PHE A 205 3.79 2.44 -5.17
C PHE A 205 4.31 1.79 -6.45
N TYR A 206 3.53 0.88 -7.04
CA TYR A 206 3.89 0.20 -8.27
C TYR A 206 3.13 0.77 -9.46
N LEU A 207 3.81 1.00 -10.58
CA LEU A 207 3.20 1.42 -11.83
C LEU A 207 3.29 0.32 -12.87
N THR A 208 2.18 0.03 -13.54
CA THR A 208 2.14 -0.82 -14.73
C THR A 208 1.42 -0.11 -15.86
N ASN A 209 1.77 -0.46 -17.10
CA ASN A 209 1.24 0.18 -18.32
C ASN A 209 1.40 1.73 -18.33
N ALA A 210 2.36 2.25 -17.57
CA ALA A 210 2.69 3.67 -17.53
C ALA A 210 3.93 3.93 -18.42
N PRO A 211 3.88 4.91 -19.33
CA PRO A 211 5.04 5.26 -20.15
C PRO A 211 6.23 5.67 -19.27
N LEU A 212 7.44 5.21 -19.58
CA LEU A 212 8.62 5.64 -18.84
C LEU A 212 8.93 7.11 -19.17
N HIS A 213 9.04 7.95 -18.14
CA HIS A 213 9.38 9.38 -18.24
C HIS A 213 10.62 9.64 -19.12
N LEU A 214 11.61 8.75 -19.08
CA LEU A 214 12.84 8.85 -19.89
C LEU A 214 12.61 8.62 -21.39
N VAL A 215 11.59 7.88 -21.77
CA VAL A 215 11.18 7.70 -23.17
C VAL A 215 10.30 8.89 -23.59
N ALA A 216 9.41 9.34 -22.70
CA ALA A 216 8.53 10.49 -22.91
C ALA A 216 9.30 11.79 -23.22
N GLN A 217 10.39 12.04 -22.52
CA GLN A 217 11.17 13.28 -22.67
C GLN A 217 12.16 13.28 -23.85
N SER A 218 12.29 12.17 -24.59
CA SER A 218 13.33 12.02 -25.61
C SER A 218 12.99 12.62 -26.98
N ASP A 219 11.72 12.91 -27.25
CA ASP A 219 11.27 13.68 -28.42
C ASP A 219 10.25 14.75 -27.99
N PRO A 220 10.54 16.06 -28.15
CA PRO A 220 9.60 17.14 -27.83
C PRO A 220 8.36 17.19 -28.74
N ASN A 221 8.22 16.27 -29.71
CA ASN A 221 7.01 16.05 -30.50
C ASN A 221 6.33 14.70 -30.21
N ASP A 222 6.75 13.97 -29.18
CA ASP A 222 6.08 12.73 -28.79
C ASP A 222 4.82 13.02 -27.96
N ASP A 223 3.73 12.33 -28.27
CA ASP A 223 2.45 12.41 -27.56
C ASP A 223 2.46 11.55 -26.26
N ILE A 224 3.64 11.30 -25.68
CA ILE A 224 3.76 10.44 -24.49
C ILE A 224 3.38 11.24 -23.25
N VAL A 225 2.27 10.83 -22.63
CA VAL A 225 1.72 11.43 -21.41
C VAL A 225 2.72 11.29 -20.24
N ASP A 226 3.24 12.41 -19.77
CA ASP A 226 3.98 12.53 -18.50
C ASP A 226 2.99 12.34 -17.34
N TRP A 227 2.92 11.10 -16.87
CA TRP A 227 2.16 10.77 -15.66
C TRP A 227 2.77 11.42 -14.42
N ARG A 228 1.95 11.66 -13.41
CA ARG A 228 2.39 11.99 -12.04
C ARG A 228 1.52 11.26 -11.03
N ILE A 229 2.07 11.00 -9.86
CA ILE A 229 1.31 10.54 -8.70
C ILE A 229 1.08 11.73 -7.79
N LYS A 230 -0.18 12.07 -7.54
CA LYS A 230 -0.58 13.04 -6.53
C LYS A 230 -0.71 12.29 -5.21
N ALA A 231 0.14 12.62 -4.25
CA ALA A 231 0.06 12.11 -2.89
C ALA A 231 -0.57 13.17 -2.01
N THR A 232 -1.59 12.78 -1.24
CA THR A 232 -2.20 13.64 -0.22
C THR A 232 -2.11 12.96 1.14
N ILE A 233 -1.47 13.61 2.11
CA ILE A 233 -1.29 13.11 3.47
C ILE A 233 -1.81 14.17 4.44
N ASN A 234 -2.85 13.83 5.22
CA ASN A 234 -3.49 14.77 6.15
C ASN A 234 -3.87 16.13 5.54
N GLY A 235 -4.22 16.15 4.25
CA GLY A 235 -4.58 17.35 3.49
C GLY A 235 -3.40 18.12 2.89
N GLU A 236 -2.16 17.73 3.19
CA GLU A 236 -0.97 18.23 2.50
C GLU A 236 -0.75 17.42 1.21
N ASN A 237 -0.58 18.10 0.07
CA ASN A 237 -0.39 17.44 -1.22
C ASN A 237 0.98 17.74 -1.83
N PHE A 238 1.52 16.75 -2.52
CA PHE A 238 2.73 16.89 -3.33
C PHE A 238 2.66 15.93 -4.53
N LEU A 239 3.46 16.22 -5.55
CA LEU A 239 3.51 15.44 -6.78
C LEU A 239 4.80 14.62 -6.83
N ILE A 240 4.66 13.37 -7.25
CA ILE A 240 5.77 12.44 -7.47
C ILE A 240 5.79 12.11 -8.96
N ASP A 241 6.89 12.43 -9.63
CA ASP A 241 7.11 12.22 -11.07
C ASP A 241 8.17 11.13 -11.37
N THR A 242 8.74 10.53 -10.32
CA THR A 242 9.68 9.40 -10.43
C THR A 242 9.08 8.13 -9.86
N TRP A 243 9.28 7.01 -10.57
CA TRP A 243 8.82 5.70 -10.11
C TRP A 243 9.82 5.09 -9.12
N GLN A 244 9.94 5.73 -7.95
CA GLN A 244 10.84 5.39 -6.86
C GLN A 244 10.12 5.60 -5.52
N PRO A 245 10.51 4.86 -4.46
CA PRO A 245 10.02 5.14 -3.12
C PRO A 245 10.55 6.49 -2.62
N ILE A 246 9.77 7.15 -1.76
CA ILE A 246 10.20 8.35 -1.04
C ILE A 246 10.08 8.12 0.47
N TYR A 247 10.93 8.77 1.25
CA TYR A 247 10.96 8.65 2.71
C TYR A 247 10.53 9.99 3.32
N LEU A 248 9.49 9.95 4.15
CA LEU A 248 8.84 11.15 4.67
C LEU A 248 8.97 11.20 6.20
N GLN A 249 9.21 12.40 6.73
CA GLN A 249 9.15 12.74 8.16
C GLN A 249 8.12 13.83 8.40
N GLY A 250 7.63 13.95 9.63
CA GLY A 250 6.65 14.96 10.03
C GLY A 250 5.20 14.44 10.14
N PHE A 251 5.02 13.13 10.28
CA PHE A 251 3.72 12.50 10.56
C PHE A 251 3.23 12.89 11.96
N GLU A 252 1.91 12.99 12.09
CA GLU A 252 1.29 13.30 13.39
C GLU A 252 1.14 12.01 14.20
N PRO A 253 1.49 11.97 15.50
CA PRO A 253 1.21 10.79 16.31
C PRO A 253 -0.30 10.45 16.30
N GLY A 254 -0.64 9.18 16.11
CA GLY A 254 -2.00 8.69 15.92
C GLY A 254 -2.33 8.39 14.46
N GLU A 255 -3.61 8.53 14.09
CA GLU A 255 -4.10 8.22 12.74
C GLU A 255 -3.66 9.29 11.72
N ASN A 256 -3.10 8.84 10.60
CA ASN A 256 -2.79 9.66 9.44
C ASN A 256 -3.43 9.01 8.21
N TRP A 257 -4.11 9.79 7.38
CA TRP A 257 -4.64 9.27 6.12
C TRP A 257 -3.73 9.66 4.97
N VAL A 258 -3.58 8.73 4.03
CA VAL A 258 -2.73 8.84 2.83
C VAL A 258 -3.57 8.47 1.62
N GLN A 259 -3.57 9.32 0.61
CA GLN A 259 -4.21 9.07 -0.68
C GLN A 259 -3.16 9.15 -1.78
N LEU A 260 -3.17 8.17 -2.69
CA LEU A 260 -2.38 8.20 -3.92
C LEU A 260 -3.31 8.17 -5.12
N GLU A 261 -3.10 9.12 -6.03
CA GLU A 261 -3.88 9.28 -7.24
C GLU A 261 -2.97 9.34 -8.46
N PHE A 262 -3.29 8.57 -9.50
CA PHE A 262 -2.63 8.69 -10.80
C PHE A 262 -3.25 9.85 -11.59
N ILE A 263 -2.45 10.86 -11.92
CA ILE A 263 -2.88 12.03 -12.69
C ILE A 263 -2.07 12.18 -13.99
N ASP A 264 -2.67 12.83 -14.98
CA ASP A 264 -2.00 13.25 -16.20
C ASP A 264 -1.23 14.57 -16.02
N GLU A 265 -0.59 15.03 -17.10
CA GLU A 265 0.14 16.29 -17.16
C GLU A 265 -0.68 17.52 -16.81
N GLN A 266 -1.99 17.47 -17.09
CA GLN A 266 -2.93 18.56 -16.83
C GLN A 266 -3.43 18.52 -15.38
N GLY A 267 -3.02 17.52 -14.60
CA GLY A 267 -3.45 17.30 -13.23
C GLY A 267 -4.83 16.67 -13.12
N GLN A 268 -5.35 16.10 -14.20
CA GLN A 268 -6.61 15.37 -14.18
C GLN A 268 -6.35 13.90 -13.83
N GLU A 269 -7.26 13.31 -13.06
CA GLU A 269 -7.18 11.89 -12.71
C GLU A 269 -7.31 11.01 -13.95
N VAL A 270 -6.39 10.04 -14.06
CA VAL A 270 -6.48 8.98 -15.08
C VAL A 270 -7.27 7.83 -14.49
N SER A 271 -8.54 7.74 -14.86
CA SER A 271 -9.44 6.69 -14.35
C SER A 271 -8.97 5.30 -14.78
N ASN A 272 -8.66 4.46 -13.78
CA ASN A 272 -8.54 3.01 -13.87
C ASN A 272 -8.92 2.43 -12.50
N THR A 273 -9.14 1.12 -12.42
CA THR A 273 -9.79 0.46 -11.29
C THR A 273 -9.16 0.74 -9.92
N PHE A 274 -7.84 0.93 -9.86
CA PHE A 274 -7.09 1.12 -8.61
C PHE A 274 -6.32 2.45 -8.54
N ASN A 275 -6.58 3.37 -9.47
CA ASN A 275 -5.78 4.60 -9.64
C ASN A 275 -6.04 5.69 -8.60
N ASP A 276 -7.03 5.53 -7.74
CA ASP A 276 -7.27 6.36 -6.56
C ASP A 276 -7.43 5.42 -5.36
N THR A 277 -6.54 5.56 -4.38
CA THR A 277 -6.57 4.73 -3.17
C THR A 277 -6.23 5.53 -1.93
N VAL A 278 -7.12 5.44 -0.94
CA VAL A 278 -6.94 6.00 0.41
C VAL A 278 -6.65 4.88 1.41
N ARG A 279 -5.70 5.14 2.31
CA ARG A 279 -5.39 4.32 3.49
C ARG A 279 -5.30 5.18 4.72
N VAL A 280 -5.57 4.56 5.87
CA VAL A 280 -5.26 5.12 7.19
C VAL A 280 -4.12 4.28 7.77
N ILE A 281 -3.11 4.96 8.28
CA ILE A 281 -2.02 4.38 9.04
C ILE A 281 -1.99 4.98 10.44
N THR A 282 -1.39 4.25 11.38
CA THR A 282 -1.15 4.75 12.73
C THR A 282 0.33 4.99 12.93
N TYR A 283 0.71 6.19 13.35
CA TYR A 283 2.08 6.50 13.75
C TYR A 283 2.18 6.57 15.27
N GLU A 284 2.92 5.65 15.87
CA GLU A 284 3.16 5.55 17.31
C GLU A 284 4.66 5.65 17.57
N PRO A 285 5.23 6.86 17.75
CA PRO A 285 6.67 7.03 17.86
C PRO A 285 7.26 6.19 19.00
N LEU A 286 8.51 5.77 18.82
CA LEU A 286 9.25 4.90 19.75
C LEU A 286 8.75 3.45 19.77
N GLY A 287 8.26 2.94 18.64
CA GLY A 287 7.94 1.52 18.51
C GLY A 287 9.19 0.65 18.59
N GLU A 288 9.06 -0.50 19.24
CA GLU A 288 10.16 -1.44 19.51
C GLU A 288 10.25 -2.56 18.46
N ASP A 289 9.42 -2.52 17.41
CA ASP A 289 9.47 -3.50 16.34
C ASP A 289 10.74 -3.35 15.49
N THR A 290 11.14 -4.43 14.81
CA THR A 290 12.37 -4.48 14.04
C THR A 290 12.44 -3.43 12.94
N LEU A 291 11.33 -3.14 12.24
CA LEU A 291 11.34 -2.12 11.19
C LEU A 291 11.63 -0.75 11.81
N SER A 292 11.02 -0.46 12.96
CA SER A 292 11.26 0.78 13.69
C SER A 292 12.71 0.92 14.18
N GLN A 293 13.28 -0.14 14.75
CA GLN A 293 14.69 -0.18 15.15
C GLN A 293 15.64 -0.02 13.95
N LEU A 294 15.30 -0.63 12.81
CA LEU A 294 16.06 -0.51 11.57
C LEU A 294 16.03 0.93 11.03
N LEU A 295 14.87 1.57 11.01
CA LEU A 295 14.72 2.96 10.53
C LEU A 295 15.46 3.97 11.42
N ARG A 296 15.50 3.74 12.74
CA ARG A 296 16.28 4.55 13.69
C ARG A 296 17.78 4.24 13.72
N GLY A 297 18.22 3.20 13.00
CA GLY A 297 19.63 2.78 12.98
C GLY A 297 20.10 2.12 14.29
N GLU A 298 19.18 1.55 15.06
CA GLU A 298 19.46 0.85 16.32
C GLU A 298 19.99 -0.57 16.08
N LEU A 299 19.70 -1.14 14.91
CA LEU A 299 20.27 -2.41 14.46
C LEU A 299 21.61 -2.16 13.76
N SER A 300 22.67 -2.82 14.24
CA SER A 300 23.96 -2.79 13.54
C SER A 300 23.83 -3.45 12.15
N LEU A 301 24.66 -3.01 11.20
CA LEU A 301 24.67 -3.61 9.86
C LEU A 301 24.91 -5.12 9.91
N ASP A 302 25.83 -5.59 10.78
CA ASP A 302 26.10 -7.02 10.94
C ASP A 302 24.87 -7.79 11.43
N MET A 303 24.12 -7.25 12.39
CA MET A 303 22.87 -7.89 12.81
C MET A 303 21.81 -7.85 11.69
N ALA A 304 21.67 -6.71 11.03
CA ALA A 304 20.68 -6.52 9.97
C ALA A 304 21.01 -7.29 8.68
N ARG A 305 22.24 -7.79 8.50
CA ARG A 305 22.57 -8.66 7.34
C ARG A 305 21.77 -9.96 7.33
N SER A 306 21.30 -10.45 8.48
CA SER A 306 20.53 -11.69 8.54
C SER A 306 19.17 -11.59 7.83
N ILE A 307 18.61 -10.39 7.66
CA ILE A 307 17.36 -10.19 6.91
C ILE A 307 17.56 -10.12 5.39
N VAL A 308 18.80 -10.13 4.88
CA VAL A 308 19.08 -10.08 3.42
C VAL A 308 19.87 -11.27 2.89
N ASP A 309 20.58 -12.00 3.76
CA ASP A 309 21.33 -13.20 3.39
C ASP A 309 20.88 -14.40 4.25
N PRO A 310 20.21 -15.41 3.65
CA PRO A 310 19.70 -16.56 4.40
C PRO A 310 20.80 -17.45 4.97
N ASN A 311 22.04 -17.32 4.50
CA ASN A 311 23.18 -18.12 4.96
C ASN A 311 24.05 -17.36 5.98
N TYR A 312 23.70 -16.12 6.31
CA TYR A 312 24.46 -15.31 7.25
C TYR A 312 24.14 -15.68 8.69
N VAL A 313 25.18 -16.05 9.45
CA VAL A 313 25.07 -16.36 10.87
C VAL A 313 25.73 -15.25 11.67
N TYR A 314 24.92 -14.36 12.23
CA TYR A 314 25.41 -13.37 13.20
C TYR A 314 25.88 -14.08 14.47
N THR A 315 27.16 -14.01 14.75
CA THR A 315 27.75 -14.48 16.00
C THR A 315 28.22 -13.26 16.77
N LEU A 316 27.70 -13.05 17.98
CA LEU A 316 28.27 -12.08 18.91
C LEU A 316 29.71 -12.51 19.16
N GLU A 317 30.70 -11.76 18.65
CA GLU A 317 32.08 -11.97 19.07
C GLU A 317 32.10 -11.88 20.60
N PRO A 318 32.72 -12.85 21.31
CA PRO A 318 32.87 -12.73 22.75
C PRO A 318 33.61 -11.42 23.01
N LEU A 319 33.03 -10.58 23.88
CA LEU A 319 33.73 -9.42 24.42
C LEU A 319 35.16 -9.86 24.77
N PRO A 320 36.20 -9.13 24.35
CA PRO A 320 37.56 -9.48 24.73
C PRO A 320 37.55 -9.62 26.25
N SER A 321 37.84 -10.84 26.73
CA SER A 321 38.08 -11.09 28.15
C SER A 321 39.05 -10.00 28.57
N GLU A 322 38.65 -9.15 29.50
CA GLU A 322 39.56 -8.21 30.14
C GLU A 322 40.72 -9.07 30.65
N GLU A 323 41.86 -9.04 29.95
CA GLU A 323 43.10 -9.54 30.51
C GLU A 323 43.30 -8.70 31.75
N GLU A 324 43.13 -9.33 32.92
CA GLU A 324 43.42 -8.72 34.20
C GLU A 324 44.80 -8.07 34.10
N THR A 325 44.81 -6.75 33.99
CA THR A 325 46.03 -5.98 34.06
C THR A 325 46.55 -6.23 35.47
N PRO A 326 47.82 -6.65 35.66
CA PRO A 326 48.32 -6.93 36.99
C PRO A 326 48.18 -5.67 37.83
N SER A 327 47.38 -5.76 38.90
CA SER A 327 47.30 -4.74 39.93
C SER A 327 48.72 -4.52 40.46
N GLU A 328 49.34 -3.38 40.11
CA GLU A 328 50.56 -2.94 40.75
C GLU A 328 50.23 -2.70 42.22
N THR A 329 50.74 -3.59 43.07
CA THR A 329 50.83 -3.44 44.51
C THR A 329 51.48 -2.09 44.82
N ILE A 330 50.67 -1.11 45.22
CA ILE A 330 51.14 0.10 45.87
C ILE A 330 51.49 -0.30 47.30
N GLU A 331 52.79 -0.29 47.63
CA GLU A 331 53.28 -0.44 49.00
C GLU A 331 52.70 0.67 49.89
N GLU A 332 51.96 0.24 50.91
CA GLU A 332 51.37 1.05 51.96
C GLU A 332 52.47 1.64 52.86
N ILE A 333 52.72 2.93 52.72
CA ILE A 333 53.55 3.68 53.67
C ILE A 333 52.66 4.03 54.86
N ILE A 334 52.87 3.28 55.95
CA ILE A 334 52.26 3.50 57.26
C ILE A 334 52.76 4.84 57.81
N GLU A 335 51.88 5.82 57.96
CA GLU A 335 52.06 6.88 58.95
C GLU A 335 50.80 6.99 59.81
N ASN A 336 51.05 6.95 61.12
CA ASN A 336 50.16 6.61 62.19
C ASN A 336 49.74 7.92 62.87
N GLU A 337 48.48 8.33 62.79
CA GLU A 337 47.97 9.45 63.61
C GLU A 337 46.51 9.23 64.05
N THR A 338 46.42 8.61 65.22
CA THR A 338 45.57 8.95 66.38
C THR A 338 44.09 9.31 66.17
N GLU A 339 43.24 8.38 66.63
CA GLU A 339 41.83 8.51 67.04
C GLU A 339 41.56 9.77 67.91
N PRO A 340 40.32 10.32 67.89
CA PRO A 340 39.37 9.80 68.88
C PRO A 340 37.97 9.54 68.34
N GLN A 341 37.39 8.52 68.97
CA GLN A 341 36.03 8.01 68.87
C GLN A 341 34.97 9.10 68.94
N GLU A 342 34.01 9.06 68.02
CA GLU A 342 32.64 9.50 68.31
C GLU A 342 31.63 8.55 67.66
N SER A 343 30.80 8.02 68.54
CA SER A 343 29.72 7.07 68.33
C SER A 343 28.63 7.63 67.42
N VAL A 344 28.25 6.88 66.37
CA VAL A 344 26.94 7.05 65.74
C VAL A 344 26.23 5.71 65.66
N GLU A 345 25.02 5.78 66.18
CA GLU A 345 24.02 4.78 66.51
C GLU A 345 23.48 4.07 65.26
N ILE A 346 23.44 2.74 65.32
CA ILE A 346 22.83 1.86 64.31
C ILE A 346 21.32 1.92 64.54
N ILE A 347 20.57 2.50 63.60
CA ILE A 347 19.12 2.35 63.54
C ILE A 347 18.81 1.19 62.60
N GLU A 348 18.42 0.09 63.23
CA GLU A 348 17.81 -1.10 62.66
C GLU A 348 16.42 -0.72 62.12
N ILE A 349 16.21 -0.84 60.80
CA ILE A 349 14.86 -0.75 60.22
C ILE A 349 14.39 -2.18 60.01
N GLU A 350 13.67 -2.70 61.02
CA GLU A 350 12.68 -3.74 60.85
C GLU A 350 11.54 -3.18 59.98
N THR A 351 11.35 -3.72 58.77
CA THR A 351 10.06 -3.63 58.10
C THR A 351 9.25 -4.88 58.41
N GLU A 352 8.38 -4.69 59.38
CA GLU A 352 7.32 -5.58 59.82
C GLU A 352 6.26 -5.73 58.71
N THR A 353 5.95 -6.98 58.40
CA THR A 353 4.80 -7.42 57.64
C THR A 353 3.51 -6.96 58.32
N GLN A 354 2.66 -6.19 57.63
CA GLN A 354 1.24 -6.10 57.97
C GLN A 354 0.36 -6.32 56.73
N GLU A 355 -0.13 -7.55 56.70
CA GLU A 355 -1.33 -8.03 56.03
C GLU A 355 -2.55 -7.32 56.64
N SER A 356 -3.37 -6.67 55.80
CA SER A 356 -4.71 -6.24 56.17
C SER A 356 -5.68 -6.87 55.17
N ALA A 357 -6.24 -8.01 55.59
CA ALA A 357 -7.44 -8.59 55.05
C ALA A 357 -8.62 -8.10 55.90
N GLU A 358 -9.62 -7.52 55.26
CA GLU A 358 -10.96 -7.41 55.83
C GLU A 358 -11.99 -7.61 54.73
N THR A 359 -12.60 -8.80 54.69
CA THR A 359 -13.97 -8.95 54.19
C THR A 359 -14.62 -10.10 54.97
N MET A 360 -15.66 -9.75 55.73
CA MET A 360 -16.42 -10.62 56.61
C MET A 360 -17.32 -11.62 55.84
N GLU A 361 -17.28 -12.87 56.32
CA GLU A 361 -18.38 -13.84 56.49
C GLU A 361 -19.78 -13.20 56.67
N MET A 362 -20.94 -13.79 56.37
CA MET A 362 -21.40 -15.18 56.20
C MET A 362 -22.93 -15.10 55.92
N GLU A 363 -23.50 -15.97 55.07
CA GLU A 363 -24.64 -16.84 55.45
C GLU A 363 -25.10 -17.72 54.27
N GLU A 364 -24.98 -19.02 54.48
CA GLU A 364 -25.48 -20.11 53.66
C GLU A 364 -26.83 -20.59 54.24
N LYS A 365 -27.87 -20.72 53.41
CA LYS A 365 -28.99 -21.63 53.73
C LYS A 365 -29.74 -22.13 52.48
N ALA A 366 -29.45 -23.39 52.17
CA ALA A 366 -30.32 -24.48 51.69
C ALA A 366 -31.56 -24.18 50.81
N LEU A 367 -31.64 -24.89 49.68
CA LEU A 367 -32.90 -25.47 49.20
C LEU A 367 -32.64 -26.84 48.56
N ASP A 368 -33.38 -27.84 49.05
CA ASP A 368 -33.35 -29.23 48.58
C ASP A 368 -34.73 -29.60 48.01
N THR A 369 -34.65 -30.32 46.88
CA THR A 369 -35.53 -31.39 46.33
C THR A 369 -36.96 -31.20 45.76
N VAL A 370 -37.15 -31.97 44.66
CA VAL A 370 -38.35 -32.59 43.99
C VAL A 370 -39.33 -31.66 43.25
N GLU A 371 -39.92 -31.96 42.08
CA GLU A 371 -40.20 -33.20 41.34
C GLU A 371 -40.60 -32.90 39.87
N THR A 372 -40.11 -33.74 38.95
CA THR A 372 -40.75 -34.37 37.75
C THR A 372 -41.98 -33.71 37.08
N ILE A 373 -41.98 -33.61 35.74
CA ILE A 373 -42.80 -34.38 34.77
C ILE A 373 -42.77 -33.70 33.38
N GLU A 374 -42.50 -34.53 32.38
CA GLU A 374 -42.60 -34.38 30.92
C GLU A 374 -43.97 -33.81 30.45
N PRO A 375 -44.09 -33.40 29.18
CA PRO A 375 -44.94 -34.27 28.37
C PRO A 375 -44.44 -34.52 26.94
N GLU A 376 -44.68 -35.76 26.55
CA GLU A 376 -44.68 -36.33 25.22
C GLU A 376 -45.61 -35.63 24.22
N ALA A 377 -45.30 -35.90 22.95
CA ALA A 377 -46.08 -35.65 21.76
C ALA A 377 -47.54 -36.12 21.82
N GLN A 378 -48.44 -35.37 21.17
CA GLN A 378 -49.57 -35.96 20.47
C GLN A 378 -49.84 -35.27 19.12
N ASN A 379 -49.91 -36.15 18.13
CA ASN A 379 -50.39 -36.04 16.76
C ASN A 379 -51.86 -35.57 16.68
N LEU A 380 -52.24 -34.83 15.63
CA LEU A 380 -53.56 -34.90 14.99
C LEU A 380 -53.55 -34.26 13.60
N GLU A 381 -54.04 -35.05 12.65
CA GLU A 381 -54.18 -34.87 11.20
C GLU A 381 -55.24 -33.84 10.76
N SER A 382 -55.24 -33.62 9.43
CA SER A 382 -56.29 -33.08 8.56
C SER A 382 -56.28 -31.55 8.40
N GLU A 383 -56.41 -30.94 7.21
CA GLU A 383 -56.92 -31.43 5.94
C GLU A 383 -56.35 -30.61 4.76
N MET A 384 -56.41 -31.25 3.60
CA MET A 384 -55.99 -30.86 2.27
C MET A 384 -56.85 -29.72 1.70
N GLU A 385 -56.23 -28.68 1.11
CA GLU A 385 -56.87 -28.00 -0.02
C GLU A 385 -55.85 -27.49 -1.05
N THR A 386 -56.02 -28.06 -2.22
CA THR A 386 -55.33 -27.91 -3.49
C THR A 386 -55.55 -26.51 -4.08
N VAL A 387 -54.49 -25.83 -4.48
CA VAL A 387 -54.60 -24.79 -5.54
C VAL A 387 -53.68 -25.19 -6.68
N THR A 388 -54.30 -25.85 -7.64
CA THR A 388 -53.85 -26.06 -9.01
C THR A 388 -53.73 -24.71 -9.73
N GLN A 389 -52.60 -24.47 -10.41
CA GLN A 389 -52.59 -23.59 -11.59
C GLN A 389 -52.27 -24.43 -12.83
N PRO A 390 -53.00 -24.23 -13.94
CA PRO A 390 -53.02 -25.16 -15.05
C PRO A 390 -51.83 -24.95 -16.00
N MET A 391 -51.23 -26.07 -16.35
CA MET A 391 -50.45 -26.28 -17.56
C MET A 391 -51.44 -26.26 -18.74
N ALA A 392 -51.31 -25.28 -19.63
CA ALA A 392 -52.04 -25.27 -20.90
C ALA A 392 -51.25 -26.10 -21.91
N GLU A 393 -51.79 -27.28 -22.18
CA GLU A 393 -51.47 -28.14 -23.32
C GLU A 393 -52.28 -27.62 -24.52
N GLU A 394 -51.60 -27.25 -25.61
CA GLU A 394 -52.24 -27.02 -26.90
C GLU A 394 -52.17 -28.34 -27.70
N GLU A 395 -53.29 -29.06 -27.72
CA GLU A 395 -53.51 -30.22 -28.58
C GLU A 395 -53.66 -29.79 -30.05
N ARG A 396 -52.74 -30.32 -30.85
CA ARG A 396 -52.87 -30.87 -32.21
C ARG A 396 -54.27 -30.83 -32.87
N ASP A 397 -54.31 -30.37 -34.12
CA ASP A 397 -55.12 -31.04 -35.14
C ASP A 397 -54.39 -31.13 -36.50
N LEU A 398 -54.63 -32.24 -37.16
CA LEU A 398 -54.04 -32.78 -38.37
C LEU A 398 -54.55 -32.11 -39.65
N GLY A 399 -53.73 -32.25 -40.71
CA GLY A 399 -54.11 -32.10 -42.11
C GLY A 399 -52.82 -31.98 -42.92
N ASP A 400 -52.15 -33.09 -43.24
CA ASP A 400 -52.28 -33.81 -44.52
C ASP A 400 -52.26 -32.86 -45.74
N ILE A 401 -51.26 -33.03 -46.61
CA ILE A 401 -51.28 -32.89 -48.09
C ILE A 401 -49.82 -32.99 -48.61
N THR A 402 -49.50 -34.22 -49.04
CA THR A 402 -48.78 -34.65 -50.27
C THR A 402 -47.46 -34.02 -50.75
N LEU A 403 -46.50 -34.93 -50.99
CA LEU A 403 -45.51 -34.90 -52.07
C LEU A 403 -46.18 -34.83 -53.45
N ASP A 404 -45.71 -33.95 -54.34
CA ASP A 404 -45.26 -34.29 -55.72
C ASP A 404 -44.82 -33.01 -56.48
N ASP A 405 -43.82 -33.21 -57.36
CA ASP A 405 -43.12 -32.33 -58.31
C ASP A 405 -41.87 -31.53 -57.86
#